data_AF-A0A0D0AR31-F1
#
_entry.id   AF-A0A0D0AR31-F1
#
_cell.length_a   1.000
_cell.length_b   1.000
_cell.length_c   1.000
_cell.angle_alpha   90.00
_cell.angle_beta   90.00
_cell.angle_gamma   90.00
#
_symmetry.space_group_name_H-M   'P 1'
#
loop_
_entity.id
_entity.type
_entity.pdbx_description
1 polymer ?
#
loop_
_entity_poly.entity_id
_entity_poly.type
_entity_poly.pdbx_seq_one_letter_code
_entity_poly.pdbx_strand_id
1 'polypeptide(L)'
;MKIVSQEEIDGHTNATIRGAAEGVLLSAAVAIPGSLLLNRRWASYRALPLPLKVMGTVIVIAPCLSIQAERRGLEFDRAHWTGAGKWELDREAAEEEARWNALTTKEKIGDWATRHQYSIILGSWVLSMAVAGGIISRDRHQTIPQKIVQVRMWAQGLTIGVLIGAGILTHSQRQAALQQRSRSVDHSWQTFLAEQAREKEEERRVHLNASNPSYPQ
;
A
#
# COMPACT_ATOMS: atom_id res chain seq x y z
N MET A 1 3.45 1.37 28.78
CA MET A 1 2.47 1.49 27.68
C MET A 1 1.73 2.80 27.87
N LYS A 2 1.76 3.70 26.89
CA LYS A 2 0.92 4.90 26.89
C LYS A 2 -0.52 4.44 26.73
N ILE A 3 -1.40 4.81 27.66
CA ILE A 3 -2.84 4.54 27.53
C ILE A 3 -3.34 5.52 26.47
N VAL A 4 -3.93 5.01 25.40
CA VAL A 4 -4.48 5.85 24.32
C VAL A 4 -5.61 6.69 24.89
N SER A 5 -5.58 8.00 24.63
CA SER A 5 -6.63 8.90 25.08
C SER A 5 -7.90 8.70 24.24
N GLN A 6 -9.09 8.97 24.81
CA GLN A 6 -10.32 8.87 24.03
C GLN A 6 -10.34 9.85 22.85
N GLU A 7 -9.76 11.04 23.02
CA GLU A 7 -9.61 12.04 21.94
C GLU A 7 -8.77 11.51 20.77
N GLU A 8 -7.74 10.73 21.05
CA GLU A 8 -6.87 10.12 20.03
C GLU A 8 -7.60 9.01 19.25
N ILE A 9 -8.44 8.22 19.94
CA ILE A 9 -9.31 7.21 19.30
C ILE A 9 -10.36 7.87 18.41
N ASP A 10 -11.00 8.92 18.91
CA ASP A 10 -12.03 9.67 18.16
C ASP A 10 -11.40 10.37 16.95
N GLY A 11 -10.21 10.95 17.11
CA GLY A 11 -9.43 11.56 16.03
C GLY A 11 -9.06 10.56 14.93
N HIS A 12 -8.53 9.39 15.31
CA HIS A 12 -8.20 8.32 14.37
C HIS A 12 -9.45 7.79 13.65
N THR A 13 -10.55 7.60 14.40
CA THR A 13 -11.84 7.15 13.84
C THR A 13 -12.38 8.15 12.82
N ASN A 14 -12.36 9.44 13.15
CA ASN A 14 -12.79 10.49 12.23
C ASN A 14 -11.92 10.56 10.97
N ALA A 15 -10.58 10.43 11.12
CA ALA A 15 -9.67 10.37 9.98
C ALA A 15 -9.96 9.16 9.07
N THR A 16 -10.21 8.00 9.66
CA THR A 16 -10.56 6.77 8.94
C THR A 16 -11.89 6.90 8.19
N ILE A 17 -12.93 7.41 8.84
CA ILE A 17 -14.26 7.64 8.23
C ILE A 17 -14.14 8.65 7.08
N ARG A 18 -13.40 9.74 7.29
CA ARG A 18 -13.13 10.71 6.22
C ARG A 18 -12.42 10.06 5.04
N GLY A 19 -11.41 9.23 5.30
CA GLY A 19 -10.72 8.46 4.26
C GLY A 19 -11.67 7.55 3.49
N ALA A 20 -12.52 6.80 4.19
CA ALA A 20 -13.53 5.94 3.58
C ALA A 20 -14.48 6.75 2.67
N ALA A 21 -15.00 7.88 3.16
CA ALA A 21 -15.90 8.75 2.41
C ALA A 21 -15.24 9.31 1.15
N GLU A 22 -14.02 9.82 1.26
CA GLU A 22 -13.25 10.30 0.11
C GLU A 22 -12.99 9.17 -0.91
N GLY A 23 -12.63 7.97 -0.43
CA GLY A 23 -12.42 6.79 -1.28
C GLY A 23 -13.66 6.40 -2.06
N VAL A 24 -14.83 6.37 -1.40
CA VAL A 24 -16.11 6.07 -2.07
C VAL A 24 -16.47 7.16 -3.07
N LEU A 25 -16.40 8.44 -2.67
CA LEU A 25 -16.83 9.54 -3.54
C LEU A 25 -15.95 9.65 -4.79
N LEU A 26 -14.62 9.59 -4.64
CA LEU A 26 -13.69 9.68 -5.76
C LEU A 26 -13.83 8.46 -6.69
N SER A 27 -13.91 7.26 -6.14
CA SER A 27 -14.06 6.05 -6.96
C SER A 27 -15.44 5.99 -7.64
N ALA A 28 -16.52 6.38 -6.97
CA ALA A 28 -17.86 6.43 -7.56
C ALA A 28 -17.94 7.47 -8.70
N ALA A 29 -17.30 8.63 -8.53
CA ALA A 29 -17.20 9.67 -9.55
C ALA A 29 -16.50 9.19 -10.83
N VAL A 30 -15.67 8.14 -10.76
CA VAL A 30 -15.03 7.53 -11.92
C VAL A 30 -15.81 6.30 -12.42
N ALA A 31 -16.17 5.39 -11.52
CA ALA A 31 -16.75 4.09 -11.85
C ALA A 31 -18.17 4.21 -12.42
N ILE A 32 -19.00 5.10 -11.88
CA ILE A 32 -20.38 5.29 -12.35
C ILE A 32 -20.39 5.90 -13.76
N PRO A 33 -19.72 7.05 -14.04
CA PRO A 33 -19.64 7.56 -15.41
C PRO A 33 -18.95 6.60 -16.37
N GLY A 34 -17.94 5.86 -15.91
CA GLY A 34 -17.30 4.80 -16.70
C GLY A 34 -18.30 3.73 -17.15
N SER A 35 -19.11 3.22 -16.21
CA SER A 35 -20.18 2.25 -16.49
C SER A 35 -21.21 2.78 -17.48
N LEU A 36 -21.62 4.05 -17.34
CA LEU A 36 -22.54 4.72 -18.27
C LEU A 36 -21.93 4.87 -19.68
N LEU A 37 -20.66 5.25 -19.77
CA LEU A 37 -19.95 5.38 -21.05
C LEU A 37 -19.82 4.02 -21.76
N LEU A 38 -19.48 2.96 -21.03
CA LEU A 38 -19.42 1.60 -21.55
C LEU A 38 -20.79 1.13 -22.06
N ASN A 39 -21.87 1.43 -21.34
CA ASN A 39 -23.24 1.11 -21.75
C ASN A 39 -23.63 1.83 -23.06
N ARG A 40 -23.18 3.07 -23.24
CA ARG A 40 -23.42 3.83 -24.47
C ARG A 40 -22.59 3.32 -25.66
N ARG A 41 -21.30 3.07 -25.46
CA ARG A 41 -20.34 2.76 -26.54
C ARG A 41 -20.35 1.30 -26.98
N TRP A 42 -20.55 0.34 -26.05
CA TRP A 42 -20.31 -1.08 -26.34
C TRP A 42 -21.59 -1.92 -26.22
N ALA A 43 -22.02 -2.51 -27.34
CA ALA A 43 -23.22 -3.34 -27.42
C ALA A 43 -23.16 -4.54 -26.45
N SER A 44 -21.99 -5.16 -26.30
CA SER A 44 -21.78 -6.27 -25.37
C SER A 44 -22.00 -5.87 -23.91
N TYR A 45 -21.56 -4.67 -23.50
CA TYR A 45 -21.78 -4.18 -22.15
C TYR A 45 -23.24 -3.83 -21.90
N ARG A 46 -23.91 -3.24 -22.90
CA ARG A 46 -25.34 -2.93 -22.82
C ARG A 46 -26.20 -4.17 -22.59
N ALA A 47 -25.85 -5.30 -23.21
CA ALA A 47 -26.53 -6.58 -23.05
C ALA A 47 -26.34 -7.23 -21.67
N LEU A 48 -25.41 -6.75 -20.82
CA LEU A 48 -25.20 -7.30 -19.49
C LEU A 48 -26.41 -7.05 -18.57
N PRO A 49 -26.81 -8.03 -17.73
CA PRO A 49 -27.76 -7.85 -16.65
C PRO A 49 -27.35 -6.73 -15.69
N LEU A 50 -28.34 -6.05 -15.09
CA LEU A 50 -28.09 -4.99 -14.12
C LEU A 50 -27.18 -5.45 -12.95
N PRO A 51 -27.34 -6.65 -12.35
CA PRO A 51 -26.46 -7.10 -11.28
C PRO A 51 -24.98 -7.14 -11.67
N LEU A 52 -24.64 -7.56 -12.89
CA LEU A 52 -23.24 -7.60 -13.34
C LEU A 52 -22.66 -6.20 -13.55
N LYS A 53 -23.47 -5.24 -13.98
CA LYS A 53 -23.06 -3.83 -14.11
C LYS A 53 -22.78 -3.20 -12.74
N VAL A 54 -23.66 -3.46 -11.77
CA VAL A 54 -23.48 -3.01 -10.37
C VAL A 54 -22.26 -3.65 -9.76
N MET A 55 -22.10 -4.97 -9.90
CA MET A 55 -20.92 -5.70 -9.41
C MET A 55 -19.62 -5.11 -9.95
N GLY A 56 -19.55 -4.82 -11.26
CA GLY A 56 -18.37 -4.19 -11.86
C GLY A 56 -18.04 -2.82 -11.24
N THR A 57 -19.05 -2.06 -10.85
CA THR A 57 -18.87 -0.76 -10.17
C THR A 57 -18.39 -0.96 -8.72
N VAL A 58 -18.99 -1.91 -7.99
CA VAL A 58 -18.63 -2.26 -6.61
C VAL A 58 -17.20 -2.79 -6.50
N ILE A 59 -16.74 -3.60 -7.48
CA ILE A 59 -15.36 -4.10 -7.54
C ILE A 59 -14.33 -2.97 -7.56
N VAL A 60 -14.69 -1.79 -8.09
CA VAL A 60 -13.81 -0.62 -8.09
C VAL A 60 -13.96 0.16 -6.77
N ILE A 61 -15.20 0.41 -6.32
CA ILE A 61 -15.45 1.28 -5.18
C ILE A 61 -15.00 0.65 -3.85
N ALA A 62 -15.29 -0.63 -3.63
CA ALA A 62 -15.07 -1.27 -2.32
C ALA A 62 -13.57 -1.32 -1.93
N PRO A 63 -12.63 -1.69 -2.80
CA PRO A 63 -11.20 -1.61 -2.46
C PRO A 63 -10.75 -0.17 -2.22
N CYS A 64 -11.23 0.81 -3.01
CA CYS A 64 -10.88 2.21 -2.83
C CYS A 64 -11.34 2.77 -1.49
N LEU A 65 -12.52 2.35 -1.00
CA LEU A 65 -12.99 2.67 0.35
C LEU A 65 -11.97 2.20 1.39
N SER A 66 -11.63 0.91 1.39
CA SER A 66 -10.74 0.33 2.40
C SER A 66 -9.33 0.93 2.35
N ILE A 67 -8.76 1.09 1.15
CA ILE A 67 -7.42 1.65 0.96
C ILE A 67 -7.36 3.09 1.48
N GLN A 68 -8.35 3.92 1.16
CA GLN A 68 -8.35 5.33 1.59
C GLN A 68 -8.64 5.49 3.08
N ALA A 69 -9.50 4.64 3.65
CA ALA A 69 -9.75 4.60 5.09
C ALA A 69 -8.44 4.33 5.85
N GLU A 70 -7.74 3.25 5.48
CA GLU A 70 -6.46 2.86 6.07
C GLU A 70 -5.41 3.97 5.88
N ARG A 71 -5.30 4.53 4.67
CA ARG A 71 -4.31 5.56 4.37
C ARG A 71 -4.45 6.78 5.28
N ARG A 72 -5.69 7.21 5.56
CA ARG A 72 -5.96 8.37 6.42
C ARG A 72 -5.82 8.06 7.91
N GLY A 73 -6.12 6.83 8.34
CA GLY A 73 -5.79 6.36 9.69
C GLY A 73 -4.29 6.42 9.94
N LEU A 74 -3.49 5.81 9.04
CA LEU A 74 -2.03 5.83 9.12
C LEU A 74 -1.43 7.24 9.05
N GLU A 75 -2.04 8.14 8.27
CA GLU A 75 -1.62 9.55 8.20
C GLU A 75 -1.85 10.27 9.54
N PHE A 76 -2.99 10.01 10.19
CA PHE A 76 -3.27 10.52 11.53
C PHE A 76 -2.27 9.99 12.56
N ASP A 77 -2.02 8.67 12.57
CA ASP A 77 -1.07 8.05 13.49
C ASP A 77 0.34 8.63 13.34
N ARG A 78 0.83 8.75 12.10
CA ARG A 78 2.14 9.35 11.81
C ARG A 78 2.25 10.78 12.28
N ALA A 79 1.18 11.56 12.18
CA ALA A 79 1.17 12.95 12.66
C ALA A 79 1.25 13.05 14.19
N HIS A 80 0.75 12.03 14.91
CA HIS A 80 0.70 12.00 16.37
C HIS A 80 1.81 11.15 17.01
N TRP A 81 2.65 10.48 16.22
CA TRP A 81 3.85 9.83 16.73
C TRP A 81 4.82 10.87 17.31
N THR A 82 5.23 10.66 18.57
CA THR A 82 6.16 11.51 19.31
C THR A 82 7.18 10.66 20.07
N GLY A 83 8.34 11.23 20.36
CA GLY A 83 9.38 10.65 21.21
C GLY A 83 10.34 9.71 20.48
N ALA A 84 11.06 8.89 21.25
CA ALA A 84 12.15 8.02 20.81
C ALA A 84 11.80 7.10 19.60
N GLY A 85 10.54 6.64 19.50
CA GLY A 85 10.12 5.78 18.39
C GLY A 85 10.04 6.49 17.04
N LYS A 86 9.65 7.77 17.03
CA LYS A 86 9.64 8.59 15.82
C LYS A 86 11.06 8.92 15.38
N TRP A 87 11.92 9.25 16.34
CA TRP A 87 13.32 9.57 16.05
C TRP A 87 14.05 8.40 15.37
N GLU A 88 13.84 7.17 15.86
CA GLU A 88 14.45 5.98 15.25
C GLU A 88 13.90 5.72 13.83
N LEU A 89 12.59 5.87 13.63
CA LEU A 89 11.96 5.78 12.30
C LEU A 89 12.53 6.82 11.31
N ASP A 90 12.70 8.07 11.76
CA ASP A 90 13.25 9.14 10.94
C ASP A 90 14.75 8.90 10.63
N ARG A 91 15.51 8.35 11.59
CA ARG A 91 16.91 7.93 11.41
C ARG A 91 17.02 6.83 10.36
N GLU A 92 16.23 5.78 10.50
CA GLU A 92 16.18 4.67 9.53
C GLU A 92 15.82 5.18 8.12
N ALA A 93 14.80 6.04 8.02
CA ALA A 93 14.39 6.63 6.75
C ALA A 93 15.52 7.46 6.09
N ALA A 94 16.26 8.25 6.87
CA ALA A 94 17.39 9.03 6.38
C ALA A 94 18.56 8.13 5.91
N GLU A 95 18.83 7.04 6.62
CA GLU A 95 19.83 6.05 6.22
C GLU A 95 19.43 5.31 4.94
N GLU A 96 18.16 4.94 4.81
CA GLU A 96 17.62 4.35 3.58
C GLU A 96 17.70 5.31 2.40
N GLU A 97 17.39 6.59 2.61
CA GLU A 97 17.49 7.61 1.57
C GLU A 97 18.95 7.85 1.15
N ALA A 98 19.87 7.93 2.10
CA ALA A 98 21.30 8.03 1.82
C ALA A 98 21.81 6.81 1.03
N ARG A 99 21.41 5.60 1.45
CA ARG A 99 21.70 4.33 0.75
C ARG A 99 21.16 4.38 -0.68
N TRP A 100 19.89 4.74 -0.84
CA TRP A 100 19.24 4.83 -2.14
C TRP A 100 19.92 5.83 -3.05
N ASN A 101 20.32 7.00 -2.53
CA ASN A 101 21.00 8.03 -3.28
C ASN A 101 22.37 7.57 -3.80
N ALA A 102 23.08 6.74 -3.02
CA ALA A 102 24.35 6.13 -3.40
C ALA A 102 24.24 5.03 -4.47
N LEU A 103 23.04 4.47 -4.71
CA LEU A 103 22.83 3.43 -5.73
C LEU A 103 22.98 3.96 -7.15
N THR A 104 23.52 3.12 -8.04
CA THR A 104 23.51 3.36 -9.48
C THR A 104 22.09 3.26 -10.06
N THR A 105 21.85 3.83 -11.25
CA THR A 105 20.52 3.80 -11.89
C THR A 105 19.95 2.39 -12.06
N LYS A 106 20.80 1.41 -12.39
CA LYS A 106 20.39 0.01 -12.54
C LYS A 106 19.95 -0.58 -11.20
N GLU A 107 20.71 -0.32 -10.14
CA GLU A 107 20.39 -0.78 -8.79
C GLU A 107 19.12 -0.11 -8.26
N LYS A 108 18.94 1.19 -8.54
CA LYS A 108 17.70 1.92 -8.22
C LYS A 108 16.48 1.25 -8.84
N ILE A 109 16.52 0.93 -10.13
CA ILE A 109 15.40 0.24 -10.80
C ILE A 109 15.13 -1.12 -10.14
N GLY A 110 16.18 -1.88 -9.82
CA GLY A 110 16.05 -3.17 -9.14
C GLY A 110 15.43 -3.06 -7.74
N ASP A 111 15.90 -2.11 -6.93
CA ASP A 111 15.38 -1.88 -5.59
C ASP A 111 13.93 -1.32 -5.62
N TRP A 112 13.60 -0.43 -6.56
CA TRP A 112 12.22 0.01 -6.77
C TRP A 112 11.29 -1.15 -7.14
N ALA A 113 11.73 -2.01 -8.07
CA ALA A 113 10.94 -3.17 -8.50
C ALA A 113 10.73 -4.17 -7.36
N THR A 114 11.72 -4.31 -6.48
CA THR A 114 11.67 -5.16 -5.29
C THR A 114 10.65 -4.61 -4.27
N ARG A 115 10.68 -3.30 -4.01
CA ARG A 115 9.73 -2.62 -3.10
C ARG A 115 8.29 -2.64 -3.61
N HIS A 116 8.09 -2.58 -4.92
CA HIS A 116 6.77 -2.54 -5.55
C HIS A 116 6.37 -3.86 -6.22
N GLN A 117 6.98 -4.98 -5.79
CA GLN A 117 6.80 -6.28 -6.43
C GLN A 117 5.34 -6.67 -6.65
N TYR A 118 4.50 -6.53 -5.62
CA TYR A 118 3.10 -6.96 -5.69
C TYR A 118 2.32 -6.08 -6.66
N SER A 119 2.61 -4.78 -6.70
CA SER A 119 2.04 -3.85 -7.68
C SER A 119 2.47 -4.20 -9.10
N ILE A 120 3.73 -4.60 -9.31
CA ILE A 120 4.23 -5.02 -10.63
C ILE A 120 3.62 -6.36 -11.05
N ILE A 121 3.54 -7.33 -10.14
CA ILE A 121 2.91 -8.63 -10.39
C ILE A 121 1.44 -8.43 -10.76
N LEU A 122 0.70 -7.65 -9.96
CA LEU A 122 -0.70 -7.37 -10.22
C LEU A 122 -0.88 -6.55 -11.52
N GLY A 123 -0.05 -5.53 -11.73
CA GLY A 123 -0.10 -4.68 -12.92
C GLY A 123 0.21 -5.45 -14.19
N SER A 124 1.24 -6.31 -14.17
CA SER A 124 1.58 -7.18 -15.31
C SER A 124 0.49 -8.22 -15.57
N TRP A 125 -0.15 -8.76 -14.54
CA TRP A 125 -1.32 -9.63 -14.69
C TRP A 125 -2.48 -8.91 -15.37
N VAL A 126 -2.89 -7.74 -14.87
CA VAL A 126 -3.97 -6.93 -15.48
C VAL A 126 -3.63 -6.57 -16.92
N LEU A 127 -2.40 -6.13 -17.17
CA LEU A 127 -1.92 -5.78 -18.51
C LEU A 127 -1.98 -6.98 -19.46
N SER A 128 -1.53 -8.15 -19.01
CA SER A 128 -1.56 -9.38 -19.81
C SER A 128 -2.98 -9.82 -20.14
N MET A 129 -3.92 -9.70 -19.20
CA MET A 129 -5.34 -9.96 -19.44
C MET A 129 -5.95 -8.96 -20.44
N ALA A 130 -5.61 -7.68 -20.32
CA ALA A 130 -6.09 -6.65 -21.24
C ALA A 130 -5.57 -6.90 -22.67
N VAL A 131 -4.30 -7.24 -22.83
CA VAL A 131 -3.69 -7.60 -24.12
C VAL A 131 -4.34 -8.85 -24.69
N ALA A 132 -4.43 -9.93 -23.91
CA ALA A 132 -5.06 -11.18 -24.35
C ALA A 132 -6.54 -10.96 -24.74
N GLY A 133 -7.29 -10.20 -23.95
CA GLY A 133 -8.67 -9.84 -24.25
C GLY A 133 -8.80 -9.01 -25.53
N GLY A 134 -7.88 -8.08 -25.77
CA GLY A 134 -7.81 -7.30 -27.01
C GLY A 134 -7.56 -8.17 -28.24
N ILE A 135 -6.63 -9.13 -28.14
CA ILE A 135 -6.32 -10.10 -29.20
C ILE A 135 -7.55 -10.98 -29.50
N ILE A 136 -8.15 -11.61 -28.49
CA ILE A 136 -9.32 -12.51 -28.64
C ILE A 136 -10.54 -11.75 -29.19
N SER A 137 -10.75 -10.51 -28.74
CA SER A 137 -11.85 -9.68 -29.21
C SER A 137 -11.76 -9.37 -30.72
N ARG A 138 -10.54 -9.12 -31.22
CA ARG A 138 -10.26 -8.73 -32.61
C ARG A 138 -10.39 -9.86 -33.63
N ASP A 139 -10.34 -11.12 -33.19
CA ASP A 139 -10.52 -12.27 -34.10
C ASP A 139 -11.97 -12.38 -34.60
N ARG A 140 -12.20 -12.20 -35.90
CA ARG A 140 -13.54 -12.25 -36.52
C ARG A 140 -13.98 -13.68 -36.86
N HIS A 141 -13.07 -14.65 -36.90
CA HIS A 141 -13.36 -16.00 -37.37
C HIS A 141 -13.90 -16.94 -36.29
N GLN A 142 -13.99 -16.47 -35.04
CA GLN A 142 -14.47 -17.26 -33.91
C GLN A 142 -15.86 -16.83 -33.43
N THR A 143 -16.69 -17.82 -33.10
CA THR A 143 -17.99 -17.62 -32.46
C THR A 143 -17.84 -17.15 -31.00
N ILE A 144 -18.87 -16.50 -30.44
CA ILE A 144 -18.85 -16.01 -29.05
C ILE A 144 -18.55 -17.14 -28.03
N PRO A 145 -19.15 -18.35 -28.13
CA PRO A 145 -18.83 -19.45 -27.21
C PRO A 145 -17.36 -19.87 -27.27
N GLN A 146 -16.76 -19.92 -28.46
CA GLN A 146 -15.35 -20.26 -28.63
C GLN A 146 -14.43 -19.23 -27.96
N LYS A 147 -14.73 -17.93 -28.13
CA LYS A 147 -14.00 -16.86 -27.44
C LYS A 147 -14.05 -16.99 -25.93
N ILE A 148 -15.21 -17.36 -25.37
CA ILE A 148 -15.36 -17.55 -23.91
C ILE A 148 -14.46 -18.68 -23.41
N VAL A 149 -14.40 -19.81 -24.14
CA VAL A 149 -13.51 -20.92 -23.79
C VAL A 149 -12.05 -20.50 -23.85
N GLN A 150 -11.66 -19.75 -24.90
CA GLN A 150 -10.30 -19.23 -25.01
C GLN A 150 -9.94 -18.29 -23.87
N VAL A 151 -10.81 -17.33 -23.53
CA VAL A 151 -10.59 -16.40 -22.42
C VAL A 151 -10.33 -17.17 -21.12
N ARG A 152 -11.05 -18.26 -20.86
CA ARG A 152 -10.83 -19.09 -19.66
C ARG A 152 -9.45 -19.76 -19.67
N MET A 153 -9.03 -20.31 -20.81
CA MET A 153 -7.70 -20.93 -20.96
C MET A 153 -6.57 -19.91 -20.76
N TRP A 154 -6.70 -18.73 -21.37
CA TRP A 154 -5.75 -17.63 -21.17
C TRP A 154 -5.70 -17.19 -19.71
N ALA A 155 -6.85 -16.97 -19.07
CA ALA A 155 -6.91 -16.56 -17.67
C ALA A 155 -6.21 -17.55 -16.75
N GLN A 156 -6.41 -18.86 -16.96
CA GLN A 156 -5.75 -19.90 -16.20
C GLN A 156 -4.22 -19.90 -16.44
N GLY A 157 -3.79 -19.87 -17.70
CA GLY A 157 -2.36 -19.85 -18.05
C GLY A 157 -1.65 -18.61 -17.51
N LEU A 158 -2.26 -17.42 -17.65
CA LEU A 158 -1.71 -16.16 -17.12
C LEU A 158 -1.61 -16.19 -15.60
N THR A 159 -2.59 -16.76 -14.90
CA THR A 159 -2.55 -16.89 -13.44
C THR A 159 -1.39 -17.79 -13.00
N ILE A 160 -1.20 -18.94 -13.67
CA ILE A 160 -0.07 -19.84 -13.38
C ILE A 160 1.26 -19.13 -13.65
N GLY A 161 1.40 -18.45 -14.79
CA GLY A 161 2.61 -17.69 -15.11
C GLY A 161 2.94 -16.62 -14.07
N VAL A 162 1.91 -15.93 -13.58
CA VAL A 162 2.03 -14.93 -12.52
C VAL A 162 2.44 -15.54 -11.19
N LEU A 163 1.89 -16.69 -10.80
CA LEU A 163 2.28 -17.40 -9.58
C LEU A 163 3.75 -17.87 -9.65
N ILE A 164 4.19 -18.36 -10.80
CA ILE A 164 5.59 -18.72 -11.02
C ILE A 164 6.49 -17.49 -10.92
N GLY A 165 6.13 -16.39 -11.60
CA GLY A 165 6.88 -15.13 -11.53
C GLY A 165 6.96 -14.57 -10.11
N ALA A 166 5.85 -14.58 -9.39
CA ALA A 166 5.78 -14.19 -7.98
C ALA A 166 6.67 -15.09 -7.09
N GLY A 167 6.65 -16.39 -7.33
CA GLY A 167 7.47 -17.36 -6.62
C GLY A 167 8.97 -17.15 -6.84
N ILE A 168 9.39 -16.92 -8.09
CA ILE A 168 10.78 -16.60 -8.44
C ILE A 168 11.22 -15.32 -7.74
N LEU A 169 10.41 -14.26 -7.82
CA LEU A 169 10.72 -12.97 -7.21
C LEU A 169 10.82 -13.07 -5.68
N THR A 170 9.85 -13.75 -5.05
CA THR A 170 9.86 -14.00 -3.60
C THR A 170 11.09 -14.81 -3.17
N HIS A 171 11.46 -15.84 -3.95
CA HIS A 171 12.64 -16.64 -3.65
C HIS A 171 13.93 -15.82 -3.75
N SER A 172 14.06 -15.00 -4.80
CA SER A 172 15.22 -14.11 -4.98
C SER A 172 15.36 -13.11 -3.84
N GLN A 173 14.23 -12.56 -3.36
CA GLN A 173 14.22 -11.67 -2.21
C GLN A 173 14.57 -12.38 -0.92
N ARG A 174 14.06 -13.59 -0.70
CA ARG A 174 14.41 -14.38 0.48
C ARG A 174 15.91 -14.62 0.55
N GLN A 175 16.56 -14.89 -0.58
CA GLN A 175 18.02 -15.02 -0.64
C GLN A 175 18.74 -13.70 -0.32
N ALA A 176 18.27 -12.58 -0.89
CA ALA A 176 18.83 -11.25 -0.59
C ALA A 176 18.66 -10.88 0.89
N ALA A 177 17.48 -11.11 1.46
CA ALA A 177 17.19 -10.87 2.87
C ALA A 177 18.05 -11.74 3.80
N LEU A 178 18.32 -12.99 3.45
CA LEU A 178 19.22 -13.87 4.21
C LEU A 178 20.67 -13.36 4.19
N GLN A 179 21.14 -12.82 3.06
CA GLN A 179 22.47 -12.20 2.97
C GLN A 179 22.56 -10.87 3.74
N GLN A 180 21.48 -10.09 3.77
CA GLN A 180 21.42 -8.86 4.55
C GLN A 180 21.46 -9.18 6.06
N ARG A 181 20.64 -10.15 6.49
CA ARG A 181 20.49 -10.55 7.90
C ARG A 181 21.75 -11.19 8.47
N SER A 182 22.59 -11.82 7.64
CA SER A 182 23.89 -12.34 8.08
C SER A 182 24.95 -11.26 8.25
N ARG A 183 24.74 -10.05 7.71
CA ARG A 183 25.68 -8.92 7.79
C ARG A 183 25.35 -7.91 8.90
N SER A 184 24.09 -7.74 9.27
CA SER A 184 23.67 -6.75 10.27
C SER A 184 23.10 -7.42 11.53
N VAL A 185 23.84 -7.37 12.63
CA VAL A 185 23.27 -7.61 13.97
C VAL A 185 22.45 -6.38 14.32
N ASP A 186 21.14 -6.57 14.52
CA ASP A 186 20.22 -5.47 14.79
C ASP A 186 20.36 -5.00 16.25
N HIS A 187 20.94 -3.82 16.43
CA HIS A 187 21.11 -3.14 17.71
C HIS A 187 20.11 -1.99 17.91
N SER A 188 19.08 -1.86 17.06
CA SER A 188 18.04 -0.82 17.17
C SER A 188 17.41 -0.76 18.57
N TRP A 189 17.21 -1.92 19.20
CA TRP A 189 16.69 -2.00 20.58
C TRP A 189 17.61 -1.33 21.62
N GLN A 190 18.94 -1.39 21.44
CA GLN A 190 19.89 -0.73 22.35
C GLN A 190 19.80 0.79 22.19
N THR A 191 19.76 1.25 20.95
CA THR A 191 19.58 2.67 20.61
C THR A 191 18.27 3.20 21.16
N PHE A 192 17.18 2.45 20.98
CA PHE A 192 15.86 2.80 21.47
C PHE A 192 15.80 2.88 23.01
N LEU A 193 16.40 1.91 23.71
CA LEU A 193 16.48 1.95 25.19
C LEU A 193 17.33 3.11 25.70
N ALA A 194 18.44 3.42 25.01
CA ALA A 194 19.30 4.55 25.36
C ALA A 194 18.55 5.87 25.21
N GLU A 195 17.81 6.06 24.12
CA GLU A 195 17.05 7.29 23.88
C GLU A 195 15.87 7.43 24.84
N GLN A 196 15.14 6.34 25.14
CA GLN A 196 14.12 6.34 26.19
C GLN A 196 14.67 6.70 27.58
N ALA A 197 15.90 6.28 27.89
CA ALA A 197 16.55 6.63 29.15
C ALA A 197 16.88 8.13 29.21
N ARG A 198 17.30 8.72 28.08
CA ARG A 198 17.55 10.17 27.96
C ARG A 198 16.27 10.99 28.14
N GLU A 199 15.19 10.61 27.46
CA GLU A 199 13.88 11.29 27.62
C GLU A 199 13.41 11.27 29.08
N LYS A 200 13.49 10.12 29.76
CA LYS A 200 13.11 10.02 31.18
C LYS A 200 13.97 10.87 32.11
N GLU A 201 15.27 10.99 31.83
CA GLU A 201 16.16 11.81 32.62
C GLU A 201 15.89 13.31 32.40
N GLU A 202 15.57 13.71 31.17
CA GLU A 202 15.13 15.08 30.85
C GLU A 202 13.81 15.43 31.54
N GLU A 203 12.81 14.55 31.49
CA GLU A 203 11.54 14.69 32.22
C GLU A 203 11.77 14.83 33.73
N ARG A 204 12.65 13.99 34.29
CA ARG A 204 13.02 14.04 35.72
C ARG A 204 13.70 15.37 36.07
N ARG A 205 14.63 15.85 35.24
CA ARG A 205 15.30 17.16 35.44
C ARG A 205 14.33 18.32 35.39
N VAL A 206 13.39 18.30 34.44
CA VAL A 206 12.33 19.31 34.33
C VAL A 206 11.42 19.28 35.57
N HIS A 207 11.02 18.11 36.04
CA HIS A 207 10.24 17.97 37.27
C HIS A 207 10.97 18.44 38.53
N LEU A 208 12.28 18.17 38.64
CA LEU A 208 13.11 18.64 39.75
C LEU A 208 13.28 20.17 39.74
N ASN A 209 13.46 20.77 38.56
CA ASN A 209 13.50 22.23 38.42
C ASN A 209 12.14 22.89 38.70
N ALA A 210 11.03 22.26 38.32
CA ALA A 210 9.68 22.79 38.57
C ALA A 210 9.27 22.69 40.05
N SER A 211 9.82 21.74 40.81
CA SER A 211 9.55 21.56 42.24
C SER A 211 10.46 22.38 43.16
N ASN A 212 11.48 23.06 42.60
CA ASN A 212 12.39 23.94 43.35
C ASN A 212 12.32 25.38 42.80
N PRO A 213 11.27 26.17 43.11
CA PRO A 213 11.17 27.57 42.69
C PRO A 213 12.18 28.39 43.49
N SER A 214 13.40 28.50 42.97
CA SER A 214 14.39 29.43 43.49
C SER A 214 13.91 30.85 43.17
N TYR A 215 13.53 31.62 44.20
CA TYR A 215 13.21 33.05 44.05
C TYR A 215 14.39 33.79 43.39
N PRO A 216 14.16 34.60 42.34
CA PRO A 216 15.21 35.47 41.83
C PRO A 216 15.53 36.56 42.87
N GLN A 217 16.82 36.74 43.17
CA GLN A 217 17.32 37.88 43.94
C GLN A 217 17.31 39.17 43.12
#